data_AF-A0A806J9P9-F1
#
_entry.id   AF-A0A806J9P9-F1
#
_cell.length_a   1.000
_cell.length_b   1.000
_cell.length_c   1.000
_cell.angle_alpha   90.00
_cell.angle_beta   90.00
_cell.angle_gamma   90.00
#
_symmetry.space_group_name_H-M   'P 1'
#
loop_
_entity.id
_entity.type
_entity.pdbx_description
1 polymer ?
#
loop_
_entity_poly.entity_id
_entity_poly.type
_entity_poly.pdbx_seq_one_letter_code
_entity_poly.pdbx_strand_id
1 'polypeptide(L)'
;MGSSSQTTSNSENLMVGRAVVLEYATTEVKPQSSEWKAAGAMTTKSWDFSPNTVTSEADDTGGFPESLVTNSDFSISGEGEWRKRPKSTELGIKDIVTVYVNSVKARKQPYLWVRLNYGDMTFIGKMIITALSSEAPTNDLVKFSIELKVGDASTLEIS
;
A
#
# COMPACT_ATOMS: atom_id res chain seq x y z
N MET A 1 -17.07 -49.53 -8.91
CA MET A 1 -15.80 -48.82 -9.16
C MET A 1 -16.15 -47.38 -9.50
N GLY A 2 -15.95 -46.48 -8.54
CA GLY A 2 -16.14 -45.04 -8.74
C GLY A 2 -15.30 -44.36 -7.66
N SER A 3 -14.06 -44.04 -7.99
CA SER A 3 -13.20 -43.25 -7.11
C SER A 3 -13.70 -41.82 -7.13
N SER A 4 -14.35 -41.39 -6.06
CA SER A 4 -14.49 -39.97 -5.77
C SER A 4 -13.12 -39.45 -5.38
N SER A 5 -12.45 -38.80 -6.34
CA SER A 5 -11.24 -38.03 -6.12
C SER A 5 -11.49 -37.05 -4.97
N GLN A 6 -10.83 -37.30 -3.84
CA GLN A 6 -10.80 -36.40 -2.71
C GLN A 6 -9.93 -35.20 -3.12
N THR A 7 -10.53 -34.18 -3.73
CA THR A 7 -9.91 -32.87 -3.86
C THR A 7 -9.89 -32.28 -2.45
N THR A 8 -8.85 -32.56 -1.68
CA THR A 8 -8.56 -31.87 -0.42
C THR A 8 -8.42 -30.38 -0.76
N SER A 9 -9.50 -29.64 -0.55
CA SER A 9 -9.52 -28.20 -0.67
C SER A 9 -8.62 -27.64 0.43
N ASN A 10 -7.45 -27.15 0.03
CA ASN A 10 -6.45 -26.53 0.90
C ASN A 10 -6.94 -25.15 1.45
N SER A 11 -8.24 -25.02 1.70
CA SER A 11 -9.00 -23.77 1.67
C SER A 11 -9.63 -23.37 2.98
N GLU A 12 -9.36 -24.06 4.09
CA GLU A 12 -10.11 -23.81 5.33
C GLU A 12 -9.74 -22.51 6.05
N ASN A 13 -8.76 -21.72 5.59
CA ASN A 13 -8.48 -20.38 6.16
C ASN A 13 -7.64 -19.43 5.27
N LEU A 14 -7.74 -19.51 3.93
CA LEU A 14 -6.97 -18.63 3.04
C LEU A 14 -7.71 -17.30 2.77
N MET A 15 -7.01 -16.17 2.93
CA MET A 15 -7.55 -14.84 2.62
C MET A 15 -7.50 -14.57 1.10
N VAL A 16 -8.61 -14.04 0.57
CA VAL A 16 -8.67 -13.56 -0.82
C VAL A 16 -8.25 -12.10 -0.90
N GLY A 17 -7.49 -11.70 -1.93
CA GLY A 17 -7.02 -10.32 -2.10
C GLY A 17 -8.14 -9.26 -2.18
N ARG A 18 -9.37 -9.65 -2.51
CA ARG A 18 -10.56 -8.77 -2.46
C ARG A 18 -10.94 -8.34 -1.04
N ALA A 19 -10.58 -9.13 -0.02
CA ALA A 19 -10.82 -8.79 1.39
C ALA A 19 -9.83 -7.73 1.89
N VAL A 20 -8.70 -7.53 1.21
CA VAL A 20 -7.74 -6.47 1.51
C VAL A 20 -8.31 -5.14 1.02
N VAL A 21 -8.37 -4.15 1.90
CA VAL A 21 -8.94 -2.83 1.57
C VAL A 21 -7.90 -1.76 1.82
N LEU A 22 -7.56 -1.03 0.75
CA LEU A 22 -6.75 0.18 0.81
C LEU A 22 -7.68 1.39 0.84
N GLU A 23 -7.43 2.31 1.75
CA GLU A 23 -8.22 3.52 1.96
C GLU A 23 -7.31 4.74 2.09
N TYR A 24 -7.85 5.88 1.68
CA TYR A 24 -7.19 7.16 1.67
C TYR A 24 -8.00 8.22 2.41
N ALA A 25 -7.29 9.21 2.93
CA ALA A 25 -7.87 10.45 3.42
C ALA A 25 -6.92 11.64 3.16
N THR A 26 -7.49 12.78 2.82
CA THR A 26 -6.75 13.99 2.42
C THR A 26 -6.71 15.06 3.53
N THR A 27 -6.96 14.66 4.77
CA THR A 27 -6.93 15.54 5.94
C THR A 27 -5.49 15.85 6.36
N GLU A 28 -5.26 17.01 6.98
CA GLU A 28 -3.92 17.38 7.47
C GLU A 28 -3.51 16.56 8.72
N VAL A 29 -4.49 16.29 9.58
CA VAL A 29 -4.38 15.50 10.81
C VAL A 29 -4.91 14.08 10.63
N LYS A 30 -4.62 13.18 11.59
CA LYS A 30 -5.07 11.79 11.56
C LYS A 30 -6.59 11.72 11.35
N PRO A 31 -7.07 11.02 10.31
CA PRO A 31 -8.50 11.00 9.97
C PRO A 31 -9.33 10.24 11.00
N GLN A 32 -10.53 10.72 11.24
CA GLN A 32 -11.59 10.00 11.95
C GLN A 32 -12.11 8.84 11.11
N SER A 33 -12.77 7.86 11.75
CA SER A 33 -13.25 6.64 11.07
C SER A 33 -14.15 6.91 9.85
N SER A 34 -14.92 8.01 9.85
CA SER A 34 -15.83 8.40 8.76
C SER A 34 -15.15 9.13 7.60
N GLU A 35 -13.89 9.55 7.75
CA GLU A 35 -13.17 10.34 6.75
C GLU A 35 -12.39 9.47 5.75
N TRP A 36 -12.20 8.19 6.09
CA TRP A 36 -11.58 7.21 5.22
C TRP A 36 -12.47 6.88 4.03
N LYS A 37 -11.86 6.87 2.84
CA LYS A 37 -12.52 6.51 1.59
C LYS A 37 -11.73 5.41 0.89
N ALA A 38 -12.41 4.42 0.33
CA ALA A 38 -11.75 3.33 -0.37
C ALA A 38 -10.94 3.84 -1.57
N ALA A 39 -9.73 3.31 -1.74
CA ALA A 39 -8.90 3.53 -2.91
C ALA A 39 -9.60 2.93 -4.13
N GLY A 40 -9.89 3.77 -5.14
CA GLY A 40 -10.71 3.50 -6.32
C GLY A 40 -10.98 2.03 -6.71
N ALA A 41 -10.55 1.61 -7.90
CA ALA A 41 -10.77 0.25 -8.38
C ALA A 41 -9.45 -0.53 -8.35
N MET A 42 -8.99 -0.87 -7.14
CA MET A 42 -7.70 -1.54 -6.96
C MET A 42 -7.79 -3.03 -7.30
N THR A 43 -6.95 -3.49 -8.24
CA THR A 43 -6.78 -4.89 -8.60
C THR A 43 -5.71 -5.56 -7.74
N THR A 44 -4.61 -4.85 -7.48
CA THR A 44 -3.48 -5.34 -6.69
C THR A 44 -3.18 -4.37 -5.55
N LYS A 45 -2.86 -4.89 -4.37
CA LYS A 45 -2.44 -4.15 -3.18
C LYS A 45 -1.31 -4.94 -2.52
N SER A 46 -0.18 -4.30 -2.29
CA SER A 46 0.99 -4.91 -1.66
C SER A 46 1.63 -3.93 -0.67
N TRP A 47 2.41 -4.49 0.24
CA TRP A 47 3.24 -3.75 1.17
C TRP A 47 4.61 -4.43 1.26
N ASP A 48 5.64 -3.67 1.60
CA ASP A 48 7.01 -4.16 1.69
C ASP A 48 7.77 -3.43 2.81
N PHE A 49 8.51 -4.21 3.62
CA PHE A 49 9.54 -3.69 4.51
C PHE A 49 10.91 -4.03 3.93
N SER A 50 11.69 -3.00 3.63
CA SER A 50 13.03 -3.10 3.09
C SER A 50 14.05 -2.59 4.13
N PRO A 51 14.57 -3.47 5.01
CA PRO A 51 15.53 -3.09 6.04
C PRO A 51 16.92 -2.84 5.47
N ASN A 52 17.55 -1.75 5.90
CA ASN A 52 18.95 -1.45 5.62
C ASN A 52 19.82 -1.97 6.77
N THR A 53 20.76 -2.86 6.47
CA THR A 53 21.60 -3.54 7.47
C THR A 53 23.06 -3.15 7.35
N VAL A 54 23.76 -3.21 8.49
CA VAL A 54 25.23 -3.16 8.57
C VAL A 54 25.70 -4.48 9.15
N THR A 55 26.70 -5.10 8.52
CA THR A 55 27.26 -6.38 8.95
C THR A 55 28.61 -6.17 9.63
N SER A 56 28.80 -6.78 10.79
CA SER A 56 30.09 -6.81 11.49
C SER A 56 30.81 -8.12 11.16
N GLU A 57 32.02 -7.99 10.62
CA GLU A 57 32.91 -9.10 10.28
C GLU A 57 34.15 -9.14 11.20
N ALA A 58 33.97 -8.74 12.46
CA ALA A 58 35.05 -8.79 13.45
C ALA A 58 35.44 -10.25 13.77
N ASP A 59 36.75 -10.54 13.77
CA ASP A 59 37.34 -11.87 14.06
C ASP A 59 37.17 -12.31 15.52
N ASP A 60 36.62 -11.43 16.37
CA ASP A 60 36.45 -11.69 17.81
C ASP A 60 35.09 -12.34 18.16
N THR A 61 34.18 -12.49 17.19
CA THR A 61 32.79 -12.95 17.42
C THR A 61 32.44 -14.17 16.58
N GLY A 62 33.01 -15.33 16.91
CA GLY A 62 32.40 -16.64 16.62
C GLY A 62 32.35 -17.14 15.16
N GLY A 63 33.10 -16.54 14.23
CA GLY A 63 33.25 -17.07 12.85
C GLY A 63 32.01 -16.96 11.95
N PHE A 64 30.91 -16.39 12.44
CA PHE A 64 29.73 -16.04 11.64
C PHE A 64 29.48 -14.53 11.73
N PRO A 65 29.34 -13.84 10.59
CA PRO A 65 29.09 -12.41 10.57
C PRO A 65 27.69 -12.08 11.11
N GLU A 66 27.60 -11.03 11.93
CA GLU A 66 26.35 -10.57 12.56
C GLU A 66 25.81 -9.33 11.84
N SER A 67 24.49 -9.26 11.61
CA SER A 67 23.83 -8.13 10.93
C SER A 67 22.94 -7.31 11.87
N LEU A 68 23.08 -5.99 11.83
CA LEU A 68 22.27 -5.02 12.55
C LEU A 68 21.39 -4.22 11.59
N VAL A 69 20.07 -4.17 11.83
CA VAL A 69 19.16 -3.28 11.10
C VAL A 69 19.34 -1.84 11.58
N THR A 70 19.68 -0.93 10.67
CA THR A 70 19.94 0.48 10.98
C THR A 70 18.71 1.36 10.77
N ASN A 71 17.92 1.07 9.75
CA ASN A 71 16.60 1.63 9.49
C ASN A 71 15.86 0.67 8.53
N SER A 72 14.59 0.95 8.26
CA SER A 72 13.82 0.21 7.27
C SER A 72 12.93 1.14 6.49
N ASP A 73 12.96 0.98 5.17
CA ASP A 73 11.93 1.56 4.32
C ASP A 73 10.65 0.75 4.46
N PHE A 74 9.51 1.43 4.44
CA PHE A 74 8.20 0.82 4.34
C PHE A 74 7.46 1.44 3.16
N SER A 75 6.93 0.59 2.29
CA SER A 75 6.12 1.02 1.14
C SER A 75 4.80 0.26 1.07
N ILE A 76 3.79 0.96 0.55
CA ILE A 76 2.52 0.38 0.12
C ILE A 76 2.38 0.69 -1.36
N SER A 77 2.13 -0.34 -2.15
CA SER A 77 1.97 -0.22 -3.60
C SER A 77 0.62 -0.76 -4.02
N GLY A 78 0.09 -0.21 -5.10
CA GLY A 78 -1.17 -0.66 -5.62
C GLY A 78 -1.33 -0.39 -7.10
N GLU A 79 -2.06 -1.30 -7.73
CA GLU A 79 -2.49 -1.20 -9.12
C GLU A 79 -4.00 -1.22 -9.18
N GLY A 80 -4.56 -0.53 -10.15
CA GLY A 80 -5.99 -0.50 -10.35
C GLY A 80 -6.42 -0.02 -11.72
N GLU A 81 -7.72 0.04 -11.91
CA GLU A 81 -8.35 0.44 -13.15
C GLU A 81 -8.99 1.83 -13.03
N TRP A 82 -8.91 2.60 -14.11
CA TRP A 82 -9.51 3.92 -14.14
C TRP A 82 -11.03 3.83 -14.29
N ARG A 83 -11.78 4.24 -13.27
CA ARG A 83 -13.24 4.43 -13.37
C ARG A 83 -13.57 5.82 -13.90
N LYS A 84 -14.36 5.88 -14.97
CA LYS A 84 -14.86 7.15 -15.55
C LYS A 84 -15.70 7.96 -14.55
N ARG A 85 -16.42 7.29 -13.66
CA ARG A 85 -17.21 7.91 -12.59
C ARG A 85 -16.81 7.29 -11.24
N PRO A 86 -16.02 7.98 -10.42
CA PRO A 86 -15.72 7.50 -9.08
C PRO A 86 -16.99 7.55 -8.21
N LYS A 87 -17.12 6.61 -7.26
CA LYS A 87 -18.20 6.66 -6.27
C LYS A 87 -17.87 7.74 -5.24
N SER A 88 -18.90 8.34 -4.62
CA SER A 88 -18.69 9.36 -3.57
C SER A 88 -17.94 8.84 -2.34
N THR A 89 -18.00 7.53 -2.11
CA THR A 89 -17.33 6.79 -1.04
C THR A 89 -15.90 6.37 -1.37
N GLU A 90 -15.42 6.64 -2.59
CA GLU A 90 -14.10 6.24 -3.07
C GLU A 90 -13.24 7.50 -3.33
N LEU A 91 -11.93 7.39 -3.11
CA LEU A 91 -10.94 8.32 -3.65
C LEU A 91 -10.30 7.66 -4.87
N GLY A 92 -10.64 8.15 -6.04
CA GLY A 92 -10.15 7.61 -7.31
C GLY A 92 -8.79 8.20 -7.67
N ILE A 93 -8.17 7.60 -8.68
CA ILE A 93 -6.90 8.07 -9.24
C ILE A 93 -6.92 9.55 -9.66
N LYS A 94 -8.06 10.06 -10.17
CA LYS A 94 -8.23 11.49 -10.48
C LYS A 94 -8.01 12.38 -9.24
N ASP A 95 -8.55 11.98 -8.10
CA ASP A 95 -8.44 12.75 -6.85
C ASP A 95 -7.00 12.72 -6.35
N ILE A 96 -6.34 11.56 -6.44
CA ILE A 96 -4.93 11.39 -6.06
C ILE A 96 -4.00 12.22 -6.97
N VAL A 97 -4.22 12.23 -8.29
CA VAL A 97 -3.46 13.09 -9.22
C VAL A 97 -3.66 14.57 -8.86
N THR A 98 -4.87 14.96 -8.47
CA THR A 98 -5.18 16.34 -8.06
C THR A 98 -4.43 16.71 -6.77
N VAL A 99 -4.42 15.84 -5.76
CA VAL A 99 -3.65 16.00 -4.52
C VAL A 99 -2.16 16.15 -4.83
N TYR A 100 -1.61 15.27 -5.66
CA TYR A 100 -0.21 15.31 -6.05
C TYR A 100 0.16 16.62 -6.73
N VAL A 101 -0.53 16.98 -7.82
CA VAL A 101 -0.24 18.18 -8.62
C VAL A 101 -0.42 19.46 -7.79
N ASN A 102 -1.46 19.53 -6.95
CA ASN A 102 -1.69 20.70 -6.10
C ASN A 102 -0.61 20.86 -5.03
N SER A 103 -0.17 19.77 -4.42
CA SER A 103 0.91 19.78 -3.42
C SER A 103 2.21 20.25 -4.03
N VAL A 104 2.58 19.70 -5.21
CA VAL A 104 3.78 20.10 -5.94
C VAL A 104 3.73 21.58 -6.34
N LYS A 105 2.60 22.06 -6.89
CA LYS A 105 2.41 23.49 -7.21
C LYS A 105 2.54 24.40 -5.99
N ALA A 106 2.07 23.93 -4.84
CA ALA A 106 2.18 24.63 -3.56
C ALA A 106 3.56 24.50 -2.90
N ARG A 107 4.53 23.83 -3.54
CA ARG A 107 5.86 23.51 -2.98
C ARG A 107 5.78 22.74 -1.64
N LYS A 108 4.79 21.87 -1.52
CA LYS A 108 4.59 20.96 -0.39
C LYS A 108 4.80 19.51 -0.85
N GLN A 109 5.13 18.65 0.10
CA GLN A 109 5.17 17.21 -0.15
C GLN A 109 3.75 16.67 -0.39
N PRO A 110 3.54 15.77 -1.36
CA PRO A 110 2.23 15.18 -1.67
C PRO A 110 1.86 14.10 -0.64
N TYR A 111 1.52 14.54 0.57
CA TYR A 111 1.13 13.65 1.65
C TYR A 111 -0.32 13.16 1.50
N LEU A 112 -0.55 11.94 1.99
CA LEU A 112 -1.84 11.29 2.06
C LEU A 112 -1.90 10.40 3.30
N TRP A 113 -3.02 10.43 4.02
CA TRP A 113 -3.26 9.39 5.03
C TRP A 113 -3.70 8.11 4.34
N VAL A 114 -3.03 7.01 4.70
CA VAL A 114 -3.25 5.71 4.09
C VAL A 114 -3.61 4.72 5.19
N ARG A 115 -4.66 3.93 4.95
CA ARG A 115 -5.04 2.79 5.77
C ARG A 115 -5.13 1.54 4.91
N LEU A 116 -4.38 0.51 5.24
CA LEU A 116 -4.43 -0.79 4.58
C LEU A 116 -4.90 -1.84 5.58
N ASN A 117 -6.13 -2.32 5.40
CA ASN A 117 -6.65 -3.45 6.15
C ASN A 117 -6.25 -4.74 5.39
N TYR A 118 -5.40 -5.55 5.99
CA TYR A 118 -4.80 -6.77 5.44
C TYR A 118 -5.06 -7.95 6.38
N GLY A 119 -6.26 -8.54 6.27
CA GLY A 119 -6.69 -9.60 7.18
C GLY A 119 -6.85 -9.04 8.60
N ASP A 120 -6.16 -9.64 9.56
CA ASP A 120 -6.15 -9.21 10.96
C ASP A 120 -5.17 -8.06 11.24
N MET A 121 -4.41 -7.61 10.22
CA MET A 121 -3.47 -6.49 10.36
C MET A 121 -4.04 -5.22 9.73
N THR A 122 -3.86 -4.09 10.40
CA THR A 122 -4.18 -2.77 9.86
C THR A 122 -2.95 -1.87 9.91
N PHE A 123 -2.52 -1.41 8.74
CA PHE A 123 -1.46 -0.40 8.62
C PHE A 123 -2.09 0.98 8.50
N ILE A 124 -1.68 1.94 9.30
CA ILE A 124 -2.09 3.34 9.20
C ILE A 124 -0.85 4.22 9.20
N GLY A 125 -0.81 5.22 8.32
CA GLY A 125 0.28 6.21 8.34
C GLY A 125 0.03 7.40 7.44
N LYS A 126 0.71 8.50 7.75
CA LYS A 126 0.85 9.64 6.85
C LYS A 126 1.96 9.32 5.84
N MET A 127 1.53 8.93 4.64
CA MET A 127 2.41 8.47 3.57
C MET A 127 2.65 9.60 2.56
N ILE A 128 3.70 9.48 1.78
CA ILE A 128 4.02 10.34 0.64
C ILE A 128 3.89 9.55 -0.66
N ILE A 129 3.28 10.16 -1.68
CA ILE A 129 3.19 9.58 -3.02
C ILE A 129 4.56 9.69 -3.70
N THR A 130 5.23 8.55 -3.92
CA THR A 130 6.57 8.50 -4.54
C THR A 130 6.54 8.10 -6.00
N ALA A 131 5.54 7.33 -6.41
CA ALA A 131 5.27 7.03 -7.81
C ALA A 131 3.76 7.09 -8.09
N LEU A 132 3.41 7.67 -9.23
CA LEU A 132 2.04 7.73 -9.72
C LEU A 132 2.05 7.70 -11.24
N SER A 133 1.46 6.66 -11.83
CA SER A 133 1.45 6.50 -13.29
C SER A 133 0.14 5.90 -13.79
N SER A 134 -0.12 6.05 -15.09
CA SER A 134 -1.28 5.47 -15.75
C SER A 134 -0.95 5.06 -17.17
N GLU A 135 -1.53 3.95 -17.60
CA GLU A 135 -1.38 3.39 -18.95
C GLU A 135 -2.77 3.19 -19.58
N ALA A 136 -2.93 3.64 -20.83
CA ALA A 136 -4.19 3.61 -21.56
C ALA A 136 -4.03 2.90 -22.91
N PRO A 137 -3.93 1.56 -22.91
CA PRO A 137 -3.86 0.77 -24.14
C PRO A 137 -5.14 0.94 -25.00
N THR A 138 -5.00 0.98 -26.33
CA THR A 138 -6.11 1.29 -27.26
C THR A 138 -7.32 0.35 -27.13
N ASN A 139 -7.08 -0.93 -26.80
CA ASN A 139 -8.10 -1.99 -26.82
C ASN A 139 -8.36 -2.61 -25.43
N ASP A 140 -7.82 -2.05 -24.36
CA ASP A 140 -7.92 -2.62 -23.01
C ASP A 140 -8.23 -1.52 -21.97
N LEU A 141 -8.53 -1.93 -20.75
CA LEU A 141 -8.87 -1.00 -19.67
C LEU A 141 -7.66 -0.12 -19.30
N VAL A 142 -7.95 1.14 -19.02
CA VAL A 142 -6.93 2.08 -18.51
C VAL A 142 -6.52 1.64 -17.11
N LYS A 143 -5.23 1.42 -16.90
CA LYS A 143 -4.64 1.02 -15.63
C LYS A 143 -3.91 2.19 -14.99
N PHE A 144 -3.74 2.12 -13.69
CA PHE A 144 -2.89 3.02 -12.94
C PHE A 144 -2.10 2.26 -11.89
N SER A 145 -0.94 2.82 -11.55
CA SER A 145 -0.13 2.35 -10.43
C SER A 145 0.20 3.51 -9.50
N ILE A 146 0.30 3.20 -8.23
CA ILE A 146 0.69 4.13 -7.17
C ILE A 146 1.67 3.43 -6.22
N GLU A 147 2.69 4.18 -5.79
CA GLU A 147 3.60 3.80 -4.72
C GLU A 147 3.55 4.88 -3.64
N LEU A 148 3.46 4.43 -2.39
CA LEU A 148 3.38 5.25 -1.19
C LEU A 148 4.50 4.83 -0.25
N LYS A 149 5.34 5.77 0.17
CA LYS A 149 6.36 5.56 1.22
C LYS A 149 6.01 6.32 2.48
N VAL A 150 6.67 6.01 3.58
CA VAL A 150 6.47 6.71 4.86
C VAL A 150 6.81 8.19 4.70
N GLY A 151 5.81 9.06 4.92
CA GLY A 151 5.98 10.50 4.88
C GLY A 151 6.32 11.10 6.24
N ASP A 152 5.80 10.49 7.30
CA ASP A 152 6.08 10.82 8.70
C ASP A 152 6.09 9.52 9.54
N ALA A 153 7.29 9.10 9.97
CA ALA A 153 7.48 7.84 10.69
C ALA A 153 6.77 7.80 12.05
N SER A 154 6.52 8.95 12.69
CA SER A 154 5.82 9.01 13.97
C SER A 154 4.34 8.63 13.88
N THR A 155 3.79 8.61 12.66
CA THR A 155 2.39 8.30 12.40
C THR A 155 2.15 6.86 11.98
N LEU A 156 3.21 6.08 11.78
CA LEU A 156 3.10 4.69 11.33
C LEU A 156 2.63 3.81 12.50
N GLU A 157 1.46 3.22 12.32
CA GLU A 157 0.82 2.34 13.28
C GLU A 157 0.46 1.00 12.60
N ILE A 158 0.70 -0.10 13.31
CA ILE A 158 0.35 -1.44 12.89
C ILE A 158 -0.38 -2.09 14.07
N SER A 159 -1.63 -2.49 13.85
CA SER A 159 -2.48 -3.15 14.85
C SER A 159 -3.09 -4.42 14.31
#